data_AF-A0AAN6ZLE9-F1
#
_entry.id   AF-A0AAN6ZLE9-F1
#
_cell.length_a   1.000
_cell.length_b   1.000
_cell.length_c   1.000
_cell.angle_alpha   90.00
_cell.angle_beta   90.00
_cell.angle_gamma   90.00
#
_symmetry.space_group_name_H-M   'P 1'
#
loop_
_entity.id
_entity.type
_entity.pdbx_description
1 polymer ?
#
loop_
_entity_poly.entity_id
_entity_poly.type
_entity_poly.pdbx_seq_one_letter_code
_entity_poly.pdbx_strand_id
1 'polypeptide(L)'
;MSRPLRLPRPETPIHLYRHILRESSYLPRPARWVIDERIKARFRAGIDSWADDELIARRIRHAHHGLRLIRAANAGDMDRMRRIMYFAIGRRGPRRRELVARLVSFDKPSSTADLERFISKAHAVDEKDRKLDWLDTWDVEKLRVFARSQANAGINSPRASIMAHQTSPEKRIPAENSWGRPLPLKLARSKLLALWRKLAEKIMPPLPVSEWKRLRNIIQGTVQAQWLPPPRRALAKGILEVVPPARNWDWKAYAVKPVAAVDRQANRRNKLLSGALDDNSPSDPQPTGCHKYKPRSFRRMLAEVWRLSATMKQKPTGKGWDITWGRETMLPASPMGRSLEFFKDYPDPEGGNKNRKQPPRRGKHRGAAKRS
;
A
#
# COMPACT_ATOMS: atom_id res chain seq x y z
N MET A 1 -10.26 2.18 20.90
CA MET A 1 -10.44 3.16 19.81
C MET A 1 -11.77 3.84 20.07
N SER A 2 -11.77 5.15 20.22
CA SER A 2 -13.00 5.93 20.35
C SER A 2 -13.80 5.85 19.06
N ARG A 3 -15.12 5.69 19.19
CA ARG A 3 -16.06 5.71 18.07
C ARG A 3 -15.89 7.03 17.29
N PRO A 4 -16.05 7.03 15.95
CA PRO A 4 -16.00 8.26 15.18
C PRO A 4 -17.06 9.23 15.71
N LEU A 5 -16.70 10.51 15.81
CA LEU A 5 -17.57 11.54 16.36
C LEU A 5 -18.86 11.66 15.53
N ARG A 6 -20.03 11.70 16.20
CA ARG A 6 -21.32 12.08 15.60
C ARG A 6 -21.30 13.58 15.31
N LEU A 7 -20.62 13.97 14.24
CA LEU A 7 -20.70 15.32 13.71
C LEU A 7 -21.78 15.33 12.63
N PRO A 8 -22.64 16.36 12.57
CA PRO A 8 -23.62 16.51 11.49
C PRO A 8 -22.90 16.40 10.15
N ARG A 9 -23.62 15.88 9.14
CA ARG A 9 -23.04 15.73 7.80
C ARG A 9 -22.66 17.13 7.31
N PRO A 10 -21.37 17.42 7.05
CA PRO A 10 -20.98 18.78 6.68
C PRO A 10 -21.47 19.07 5.27
N GLU A 11 -22.38 20.03 5.14
CA GLU A 11 -22.96 20.40 3.84
C GLU A 11 -22.03 21.34 3.07
N THR A 12 -21.32 22.23 3.77
CA THR A 12 -20.40 23.17 3.13
C THR A 12 -19.04 22.54 2.80
N PRO A 13 -18.43 22.88 1.65
CA PRO A 13 -17.11 22.38 1.26
C PRO A 13 -16.02 22.68 2.29
N ILE A 14 -16.09 23.85 2.94
CA ILE A 14 -15.12 24.29 3.96
C ILE A 14 -15.21 23.39 5.20
N HIS A 15 -16.42 23.09 5.68
CA HIS A 15 -16.59 22.17 6.79
C HIS A 15 -16.11 20.78 6.41
N LEU A 16 -16.47 20.29 5.23
CA LEU A 16 -16.03 18.98 4.75
C LEU A 16 -14.49 18.88 4.67
N TYR A 17 -13.83 19.91 4.15
CA TYR A 17 -12.37 20.03 4.15
C TYR A 17 -11.78 19.93 5.55
N ARG A 18 -12.26 20.76 6.49
CA ARG A 18 -11.82 20.76 7.90
C ARG A 18 -12.03 19.39 8.55
N HIS A 19 -13.17 18.74 8.33
CA HIS A 19 -13.45 17.41 8.87
C HIS A 19 -12.51 16.34 8.32
N ILE A 20 -12.26 16.36 7.01
CA ILE A 20 -11.36 15.40 6.36
C ILE A 20 -9.93 15.59 6.89
N LEU A 21 -9.46 16.84 7.01
CA LEU A 21 -8.14 17.13 7.56
C LEU A 21 -8.01 16.67 9.03
N ARG A 22 -9.02 16.95 9.86
CA ARG A 22 -9.06 16.48 11.25
C ARG A 22 -8.99 14.95 11.33
N GLU A 23 -9.78 14.24 10.52
CA GLU A 23 -9.74 12.78 10.48
C GLU A 23 -8.41 12.25 9.92
N SER A 24 -7.80 12.93 8.95
CA SER A 24 -6.49 12.55 8.41
C SER A 24 -5.36 12.67 9.46
N SER A 25 -5.52 13.57 10.45
CA SER A 25 -4.54 13.75 11.52
C SER A 25 -4.40 12.53 12.43
N TYR A 26 -5.44 11.68 12.49
CA TYR A 26 -5.45 10.42 13.22
C TYR A 26 -4.88 9.24 12.44
N LEU A 27 -4.46 9.45 11.19
CA LEU A 27 -3.79 8.42 10.43
C LEU A 27 -2.36 8.18 10.97
N PRO A 28 -1.83 6.97 10.75
CA PRO A 28 -0.42 6.66 10.98
C PRO A 28 0.50 7.68 10.31
N ARG A 29 1.59 8.07 10.98
CA ARG A 29 2.60 9.01 10.43
C ARG A 29 3.04 8.73 8.99
N PRO A 30 3.30 7.48 8.56
CA PRO A 30 3.71 7.21 7.18
C PRO A 30 2.67 7.61 6.13
N ALA A 31 1.38 7.60 6.50
CA ALA A 31 0.27 7.94 5.62
C ALA A 31 -0.22 9.38 5.78
N ARG A 32 -0.10 9.94 6.99
CA ARG A 32 -0.67 11.24 7.33
C ARG A 32 -0.28 12.34 6.36
N TRP A 33 1.01 12.56 6.13
CA TRP A 33 1.49 13.66 5.27
C TRP A 33 1.03 13.51 3.82
N VAL A 34 1.14 12.31 3.24
CA VAL A 34 0.74 12.04 1.85
C VAL A 34 -0.75 12.29 1.63
N ILE A 35 -1.56 11.83 2.59
CA ILE A 35 -3.01 11.98 2.51
C ILE A 35 -3.41 13.43 2.74
N ASP A 36 -2.78 14.12 3.69
CA ASP A 36 -2.98 15.55 3.99
C ASP A 36 -2.69 16.44 2.77
N GLU A 37 -1.51 16.29 2.16
CA GLU A 37 -1.15 17.03 0.93
C GLU A 37 -2.12 16.75 -0.21
N ARG A 38 -2.53 15.48 -0.37
CA ARG A 38 -3.50 15.12 -1.40
C ARG A 38 -4.88 15.73 -1.15
N ILE A 39 -5.34 15.80 0.10
CA ILE A 39 -6.60 16.46 0.45
C ILE A 39 -6.50 17.93 0.08
N LYS A 40 -5.43 18.62 0.51
CA LYS A 40 -5.17 20.03 0.20
C LYS A 40 -5.15 20.29 -1.31
N ALA A 41 -4.39 19.50 -2.07
CA ALA A 41 -4.30 19.65 -3.52
C ALA A 41 -5.66 19.49 -4.22
N ARG A 42 -6.48 18.51 -3.80
CA ARG A 42 -7.81 18.28 -4.41
C ARG A 42 -8.81 19.38 -4.09
N PHE A 43 -8.77 19.92 -2.88
CA PHE A 43 -9.64 21.04 -2.51
C PHE A 43 -9.17 22.34 -3.20
N ARG A 44 -7.86 22.56 -3.34
CA ARG A 44 -7.29 23.70 -4.08
C ARG A 44 -7.62 23.68 -5.57
N ALA A 45 -7.43 22.53 -6.24
CA ALA A 45 -7.91 22.36 -7.63
C ALA A 45 -9.45 22.43 -7.73
N GLY A 46 -10.12 22.28 -6.58
CA GLY A 46 -11.53 22.56 -6.41
C GLY A 46 -11.89 24.03 -6.63
N ILE A 47 -10.96 24.93 -6.30
CA ILE A 47 -11.21 26.36 -6.13
C ILE A 47 -11.42 27.08 -7.48
N ASP A 48 -10.92 26.52 -8.57
CA ASP A 48 -11.02 27.19 -9.88
C ASP A 48 -12.30 26.79 -10.63
N SER A 49 -13.11 25.86 -10.10
CA SER A 49 -14.29 25.32 -10.80
C SER A 49 -15.62 25.67 -10.10
N TRP A 50 -15.72 26.85 -9.49
CA TRP A 50 -16.94 27.27 -8.77
C TRP A 50 -18.10 27.65 -9.69
N ALA A 51 -17.86 27.74 -11.00
CA ALA A 51 -18.88 28.08 -11.99
C ALA A 51 -19.79 26.89 -12.36
N ASP A 52 -19.43 25.64 -12.02
CA ASP A 52 -20.18 24.44 -12.41
C ASP A 52 -20.69 23.67 -11.18
N ASP A 53 -21.98 23.86 -10.90
CA ASP A 53 -22.66 23.26 -9.74
C ASP A 53 -22.67 21.73 -9.76
N GLU A 54 -22.74 21.10 -10.94
CA GLU A 54 -22.77 19.64 -11.04
C GLU A 54 -21.39 19.05 -10.70
N LEU A 55 -20.33 19.69 -11.18
CA LEU A 55 -18.96 19.34 -10.84
C LEU A 55 -18.70 19.50 -9.35
N ILE A 56 -19.18 20.58 -8.73
CA ILE A 56 -19.08 20.83 -7.29
C ILE A 56 -19.81 19.74 -6.51
N ALA A 57 -21.07 19.45 -6.85
CA ALA A 57 -21.86 18.40 -6.21
C ALA A 57 -21.19 17.02 -6.31
N ARG A 58 -20.63 16.68 -7.49
CA ARG A 58 -19.85 15.46 -7.69
C ARG A 58 -18.60 15.41 -6.79
N ARG A 59 -17.86 16.52 -6.69
CA ARG A 59 -16.67 16.63 -5.81
C ARG A 59 -17.03 16.50 -4.33
N ILE A 60 -18.12 17.14 -3.88
CA ILE A 60 -18.65 17.02 -2.52
C ILE A 60 -19.02 15.56 -2.22
N ARG A 61 -19.75 14.88 -3.11
CA ARG A 61 -20.07 13.44 -2.98
C ARG A 61 -18.81 12.58 -2.83
N HIS A 62 -17.78 12.83 -3.64
CA HIS A 62 -16.50 12.13 -3.53
C HIS A 62 -15.76 12.44 -2.22
N ALA A 63 -15.79 13.68 -1.76
CA ALA A 63 -15.17 14.09 -0.51
C ALA A 63 -15.87 13.45 0.71
N HIS A 64 -17.21 13.34 0.71
CA HIS A 64 -17.93 12.55 1.71
C HIS A 64 -17.55 11.07 1.69
N HIS A 65 -17.39 10.47 0.51
CA HIS A 65 -16.91 9.09 0.41
C HIS A 65 -15.50 8.95 1.02
N GLY A 66 -14.61 9.91 0.74
CA GLY A 66 -13.29 9.99 1.36
C GLY A 66 -13.34 10.10 2.88
N LEU A 67 -14.20 10.97 3.41
CA LEU A 67 -14.40 11.16 4.85
C LEU A 67 -14.87 9.85 5.51
N ARG A 68 -15.88 9.18 4.95
CA ARG A 68 -16.38 7.88 5.46
C ARG A 68 -15.28 6.82 5.47
N LEU A 69 -14.46 6.77 4.42
CA LEU A 69 -13.36 5.82 4.32
C LEU A 69 -12.30 6.06 5.41
N ILE A 70 -11.89 7.31 5.63
CA ILE A 70 -10.89 7.67 6.66
C ILE A 70 -11.46 7.43 8.07
N ARG A 71 -12.72 7.81 8.32
CA ARG A 71 -13.39 7.55 9.61
C ARG A 71 -13.45 6.06 9.93
N ALA A 72 -13.88 5.24 8.97
CA ALA A 72 -13.95 3.79 9.14
C ALA A 72 -12.56 3.18 9.40
N ALA A 73 -11.54 3.60 8.65
CA ALA A 73 -10.16 3.18 8.88
C ALA A 73 -9.69 3.55 10.30
N ASN A 74 -9.88 4.80 10.72
CA ASN A 74 -9.52 5.25 12.07
C ASN A 74 -10.32 4.53 13.17
N ALA A 75 -11.55 4.09 12.88
CA ALA A 75 -12.40 3.35 13.81
C ALA A 75 -11.98 1.88 13.98
N GLY A 76 -11.08 1.35 13.14
CA GLY A 76 -10.53 0.00 13.27
C GLY A 76 -10.71 -0.90 12.05
N ASP A 77 -11.20 -0.38 10.92
CA ASP A 77 -11.33 -1.14 9.69
C ASP A 77 -9.97 -1.38 9.03
N MET A 78 -9.43 -2.59 9.21
CA MET A 78 -8.10 -2.96 8.72
C MET A 78 -7.98 -2.94 7.21
N ASP A 79 -9.03 -3.33 6.46
CA ASP A 79 -9.01 -3.36 5.00
C ASP A 79 -8.94 -1.95 4.42
N ARG A 80 -9.71 -1.03 4.99
CA ARG A 80 -9.69 0.38 4.60
C ARG A 80 -8.37 1.04 5.00
N MET A 81 -7.84 0.73 6.19
CA MET A 81 -6.51 1.20 6.60
C MET A 81 -5.41 0.68 5.67
N ARG A 82 -5.42 -0.61 5.32
CA ARG A 82 -4.50 -1.19 4.33
C ARG A 82 -4.59 -0.46 2.99
N ARG A 83 -5.80 -0.14 2.53
CA ARG A 83 -6.01 0.65 1.31
C ARG A 83 -5.42 2.06 1.42
N ILE A 84 -5.55 2.73 2.57
CA ILE A 84 -4.92 4.03 2.82
C ILE A 84 -3.39 3.89 2.77
N MET A 85 -2.83 2.86 3.40
CA MET A 85 -1.39 2.60 3.36
C MET A 85 -0.89 2.33 1.94
N TYR A 86 -1.66 1.61 1.11
CA TYR A 86 -1.33 1.43 -0.30
C TYR A 86 -1.32 2.74 -1.08
N PHE A 87 -2.23 3.69 -0.79
CA PHE A 87 -2.18 5.03 -1.38
C PHE A 87 -0.96 5.80 -0.91
N ALA A 88 -0.72 5.78 0.41
CA ALA A 88 0.40 6.48 1.03
C ALA A 88 1.73 6.01 0.46
N ILE A 89 1.96 4.72 0.31
CA ILE A 89 3.24 4.12 -0.14
C ILE A 89 3.29 4.00 -1.68
N GLY A 90 2.33 4.56 -2.40
CA GLY A 90 2.34 4.58 -3.87
C GLY A 90 2.18 3.20 -4.52
N ARG A 91 1.47 2.29 -3.86
CA ARG A 91 0.99 1.02 -4.46
C ARG A 91 -0.30 1.23 -5.25
N ARG A 92 -1.06 2.29 -4.95
CA ARG A 92 -2.25 2.73 -5.68
C ARG A 92 -2.29 4.26 -5.80
N GLY A 93 -3.08 4.76 -6.75
CA GLY A 93 -3.38 6.20 -6.88
C GLY A 93 -2.30 7.06 -7.54
N PRO A 94 -2.30 8.39 -7.29
CA PRO A 94 -1.44 9.35 -8.00
C PRO A 94 0.04 9.14 -7.68
N ARG A 95 0.41 8.96 -6.40
CA ARG A 95 1.79 8.68 -5.98
C ARG A 95 2.39 7.47 -6.70
N ARG A 96 1.60 6.44 -6.98
CA ARG A 96 2.05 5.31 -7.81
C ARG A 96 2.45 5.78 -9.21
N ARG A 97 1.63 6.62 -9.84
CA ARG A 97 1.89 7.13 -11.19
C ARG A 97 3.16 7.96 -11.22
N GLU A 98 3.40 8.77 -10.19
CA GLU A 98 4.67 9.51 -10.02
C GLU A 98 5.87 8.57 -9.89
N LEU A 99 5.77 7.53 -9.07
CA LEU A 99 6.85 6.55 -8.91
C LEU A 99 7.07 5.71 -10.18
N VAL A 100 6.02 5.36 -10.92
CA VAL A 100 6.14 4.71 -12.23
C VAL A 100 6.76 5.66 -13.25
N ALA A 101 6.37 6.93 -13.27
CA ALA A 101 6.96 7.93 -14.15
C ALA A 101 8.46 8.06 -13.89
N ARG A 102 8.89 8.09 -12.62
CA ARG A 102 10.33 8.10 -12.23
C ARG A 102 11.06 6.80 -12.56
N LEU A 103 10.39 5.65 -12.48
CA LEU A 103 10.98 4.36 -12.83
C LEU A 103 11.29 4.30 -14.33
N VAL A 104 10.39 4.89 -15.11
CA VAL A 104 10.36 4.76 -16.56
C VAL A 104 11.09 5.90 -17.25
N SER A 105 11.23 7.06 -16.62
CA SER A 105 12.11 8.12 -17.10
C SER A 105 13.56 7.64 -17.13
N PHE A 106 14.27 8.01 -18.18
CA PHE A 106 15.72 7.95 -18.21
C PHE A 106 16.32 8.77 -17.06
N ASP A 107 17.43 8.29 -16.51
CA ASP A 107 18.18 9.08 -15.55
C ASP A 107 18.84 10.25 -16.29
N LYS A 108 18.97 11.39 -15.60
CA LYS A 108 19.59 12.57 -16.20
C LYS A 108 21.02 12.22 -16.63
N PRO A 109 21.40 12.44 -17.90
CA PRO A 109 22.74 12.13 -18.37
C PRO A 109 23.74 12.96 -17.55
N SER A 110 24.66 12.27 -16.88
CA SER A 110 25.71 12.93 -16.07
C SER A 110 27.00 13.12 -16.87
N SER A 111 27.13 12.44 -18.02
CA SER A 111 28.29 12.48 -18.91
C SER A 111 27.87 12.90 -20.32
N THR A 112 28.77 13.58 -21.03
CA THR A 112 28.60 13.98 -22.43
C THR A 112 28.34 12.78 -23.35
N ALA A 113 29.02 11.66 -23.11
CA ALA A 113 28.83 10.42 -23.87
C ALA A 113 27.40 9.85 -23.73
N ASP A 114 26.76 10.01 -22.57
CA ASP A 114 25.37 9.57 -22.38
C ASP A 114 24.39 10.50 -23.08
N LEU A 115 24.69 11.81 -23.13
CA LEU A 115 23.90 12.78 -23.88
C LEU A 115 23.96 12.50 -25.39
N GLU A 116 25.14 12.23 -25.93
CA GLU A 116 25.31 11.86 -27.34
C GLU A 116 24.47 10.62 -27.69
N ARG A 117 24.47 9.58 -26.84
CA ARG A 117 23.61 8.40 -27.02
C ARG A 117 22.12 8.75 -27.06
N PHE A 118 21.67 9.71 -26.26
CA PHE A 118 20.29 10.18 -26.31
C PHE A 118 19.97 10.90 -27.62
N ILE A 119 20.89 11.76 -28.07
CA ILE A 119 20.77 12.49 -29.34
C ILE A 119 20.75 11.51 -30.51
N SER A 120 21.67 10.54 -30.57
CA SER A 120 21.70 9.52 -31.61
C SER A 120 20.42 8.68 -31.65
N LYS A 121 19.84 8.35 -30.49
CA LYS A 121 18.54 7.65 -30.43
C LYS A 121 17.41 8.50 -30.97
N ALA A 122 17.41 9.81 -30.72
CA ALA A 122 16.42 10.73 -31.26
C ALA A 122 16.55 10.84 -32.78
N HIS A 123 17.77 11.00 -33.31
CA HIS A 123 18.03 11.00 -34.76
C HIS A 123 17.59 9.70 -35.45
N ALA A 124 17.86 8.54 -34.86
CA ALA A 124 17.44 7.25 -35.41
C ALA A 124 15.91 7.05 -35.48
N VAL A 125 15.13 7.86 -34.75
CA VAL A 125 13.66 7.89 -34.87
C VAL A 125 13.24 8.82 -36.00
N ASP A 126 13.92 9.96 -36.14
CA ASP A 126 13.68 10.95 -37.19
C ASP A 126 13.94 10.37 -38.58
N GLU A 127 15.04 9.60 -38.73
CA GLU A 127 15.37 8.85 -39.96
C GLU A 127 14.27 7.88 -40.42
N LYS A 128 13.36 7.46 -39.52
CA LYS A 128 12.26 6.55 -39.85
C LYS A 128 10.97 7.28 -40.23
N ASP A 129 11.05 8.60 -40.44
CA ASP A 129 9.94 9.51 -40.73
C ASP A 129 8.75 9.32 -39.77
N ARG A 130 9.06 8.99 -38.51
CA ARG A 130 8.04 8.69 -37.50
C ARG A 130 8.07 9.71 -36.38
N LYS A 131 6.88 10.18 -35.99
CA LYS A 131 6.71 10.98 -34.78
C LYS A 131 7.18 10.20 -33.53
N LEU A 132 7.85 10.93 -32.65
CA LEU A 132 8.33 10.42 -31.36
C LEU A 132 7.13 10.03 -30.48
N ASP A 133 7.07 8.76 -30.06
CA ASP A 133 6.00 8.29 -29.18
C ASP A 133 6.39 8.44 -27.71
N TRP A 134 5.39 8.37 -26.83
CA TRP A 134 5.63 8.29 -25.39
C TRP A 134 6.50 7.10 -24.95
N LEU A 135 6.60 6.03 -25.74
CA LEU A 135 7.44 4.87 -25.40
C LEU A 135 8.91 5.10 -25.75
N ASP A 136 9.22 5.99 -26.70
CA ASP A 136 10.61 6.29 -27.06
C ASP A 136 11.27 7.16 -25.97
N THR A 137 10.47 7.88 -25.19
CA THR A 137 10.93 8.61 -24.00
C THR A 137 11.08 7.73 -22.76
N TRP A 138 10.70 6.45 -22.84
CA TRP A 138 10.73 5.50 -21.74
C TRP A 138 12.01 4.65 -21.75
N ASP A 139 12.59 4.44 -20.56
CA ASP A 139 13.62 3.43 -20.32
C ASP A 139 12.98 2.03 -20.23
N VAL A 140 12.80 1.44 -21.40
CA VAL A 140 12.18 0.13 -21.57
C VAL A 140 13.00 -0.99 -20.93
N GLU A 141 14.33 -0.87 -20.90
CA GLU A 141 15.23 -1.87 -20.31
C GLU A 141 15.13 -1.88 -18.79
N LYS A 142 15.17 -0.70 -18.16
CA LYS A 142 14.96 -0.53 -16.72
C LYS A 142 13.60 -1.09 -16.30
N LEU A 143 12.56 -0.79 -17.06
CA LEU A 143 11.21 -1.31 -16.82
C LEU A 143 11.15 -2.85 -16.97
N ARG A 144 11.83 -3.41 -17.98
CA ARG A 144 11.89 -4.86 -18.25
C ARG A 144 12.61 -5.62 -17.13
N VAL A 145 13.76 -5.12 -16.69
CA VAL A 145 14.54 -5.71 -15.58
C VAL A 145 13.70 -5.68 -14.30
N PHE A 146 13.02 -4.57 -14.03
CA PHE A 146 12.14 -4.47 -12.87
C PHE A 146 10.95 -5.42 -12.95
N ALA A 147 10.27 -5.50 -14.09
CA ALA A 147 9.14 -6.42 -14.29
C ALA A 147 9.55 -7.90 -14.11
N ARG A 148 10.76 -8.28 -14.56
CA ARG A 148 11.33 -9.62 -14.37
C ARG A 148 11.52 -9.92 -12.88
N SER A 149 12.11 -8.96 -12.16
CA SER A 149 12.31 -9.10 -10.71
C SER A 149 10.97 -9.24 -9.96
N GLN A 150 9.93 -8.52 -10.39
CA GLN A 150 8.60 -8.58 -9.78
C GLN A 150 7.92 -9.93 -10.04
N ALA A 151 8.02 -10.46 -11.26
CA ALA A 151 7.49 -11.77 -11.61
C ALA A 151 8.16 -12.88 -10.79
N ASN A 152 9.49 -12.83 -10.66
CA ASN A 152 10.27 -13.81 -9.90
C ASN A 152 10.05 -13.70 -8.37
N ALA A 153 9.64 -12.54 -7.88
CA ALA A 153 9.39 -12.35 -6.45
C ALA A 153 8.07 -12.99 -5.96
N GLY A 154 7.17 -13.42 -6.86
CA GLY A 154 5.95 -14.16 -6.48
C GLY A 154 5.00 -13.38 -5.56
N ILE A 155 4.88 -12.07 -5.77
CA ILE A 155 4.23 -11.16 -4.83
C ILE A 155 2.70 -11.15 -5.04
N ASN A 156 1.93 -11.43 -3.98
CA ASN A 156 0.47 -11.27 -3.99
C ASN A 156 0.09 -9.78 -3.95
N SER A 157 0.05 -9.14 -5.11
CA SER A 157 -0.13 -7.70 -5.22
C SER A 157 -1.62 -7.31 -5.27
N PRO A 158 -1.99 -6.08 -4.86
CA PRO A 158 -3.35 -5.55 -5.03
C PRO A 158 -3.71 -5.26 -6.50
N ARG A 159 -2.86 -5.65 -7.47
CA ARG A 159 -3.06 -5.58 -8.92
C ARG A 159 -2.86 -6.97 -9.54
N ALA A 160 -3.23 -7.12 -10.80
CA ALA A 160 -3.01 -8.36 -11.55
C ALA A 160 -1.53 -8.73 -11.56
N SER A 161 -1.22 -10.00 -11.29
CA SER A 161 0.13 -10.53 -11.29
C SER A 161 0.77 -10.43 -12.69
N ILE A 162 2.10 -10.27 -12.71
CA ILE A 162 2.91 -10.24 -13.93
C ILE A 162 3.39 -11.66 -14.20
N MET A 163 3.01 -12.20 -15.35
CA MET A 163 3.50 -13.50 -15.81
C MET A 163 4.83 -13.35 -16.53
N ALA A 164 5.70 -14.37 -16.48
CA ALA A 164 7.03 -14.32 -17.09
C ALA A 164 7.00 -13.98 -18.60
N HIS A 165 6.03 -14.53 -19.34
CA HIS A 165 5.84 -14.23 -20.77
C HIS A 165 5.43 -12.77 -21.06
N GLN A 166 4.95 -12.02 -20.05
CA GLN A 166 4.54 -10.62 -20.21
C GLN A 166 5.72 -9.66 -20.08
N THR A 167 6.85 -10.09 -19.53
CA THR A 167 8.00 -9.21 -19.31
C THR A 167 8.71 -8.82 -20.60
N SER A 168 8.57 -9.59 -21.67
CA SER A 168 9.10 -9.26 -23.00
C SER A 168 7.94 -9.11 -24.00
N PRO A 169 7.25 -7.96 -24.01
CA PRO A 169 6.11 -7.70 -24.90
C PRO A 169 6.39 -7.93 -26.39
N GLU A 170 7.60 -7.61 -26.84
CA GLU A 170 8.04 -7.75 -28.24
C GLU A 170 7.84 -9.18 -28.76
N LYS A 171 8.12 -10.19 -27.94
CA LYS A 171 7.99 -11.61 -28.32
C LYS A 171 6.54 -12.08 -28.47
N ARG A 172 5.56 -11.31 -27.98
CA ARG A 172 4.13 -11.66 -28.08
C ARG A 172 3.48 -11.14 -29.34
N ILE A 173 4.16 -10.27 -30.07
CA ILE A 173 3.64 -9.72 -31.31
C ILE A 173 3.99 -10.73 -32.40
N PRO A 174 3.00 -11.30 -33.09
CA PRO A 174 3.30 -12.21 -34.19
C PRO A 174 4.03 -11.44 -35.30
N ALA A 175 4.96 -12.09 -35.98
CA ALA A 175 5.64 -11.52 -37.14
C ALA A 175 4.68 -11.40 -38.34
N GLU A 176 3.80 -12.39 -38.49
CA GLU A 176 2.89 -12.54 -39.62
C GLU A 176 1.42 -12.40 -39.23
N ASN A 177 0.60 -11.96 -40.17
CA ASN A 177 -0.85 -11.86 -40.05
C ASN A 177 -1.50 -13.22 -40.39
N SER A 178 -2.84 -13.29 -40.32
CA SER A 178 -3.59 -14.51 -40.64
C SER A 178 -3.45 -14.99 -42.09
N TRP A 179 -2.88 -14.17 -42.98
CA TRP A 179 -2.62 -14.49 -44.38
C TRP A 179 -1.12 -14.74 -44.67
N GLY A 180 -0.29 -14.94 -43.64
CA GLY A 180 1.15 -15.19 -43.80
C GLY A 180 1.98 -13.99 -44.28
N ARG A 181 1.40 -12.78 -44.29
CA ARG A 181 2.12 -11.53 -44.64
C ARG A 181 2.68 -10.87 -43.39
N PRO A 182 3.78 -10.10 -43.47
CA PRO A 182 4.31 -9.40 -42.31
C PRO A 182 3.29 -8.42 -41.73
N LEU A 183 3.26 -8.28 -40.40
CA LEU A 183 2.38 -7.31 -39.75
C LEU A 183 2.71 -5.89 -40.20
N PRO A 184 1.70 -5.06 -40.53
CA PRO A 184 1.92 -3.65 -40.79
C PRO A 184 2.63 -2.98 -39.61
N LEU A 185 3.71 -2.23 -39.88
CA LEU A 185 4.57 -1.64 -38.84
C LEU A 185 3.79 -0.78 -37.84
N LYS A 186 2.82 0.01 -38.33
CA LYS A 186 1.93 0.84 -37.49
C LYS A 186 1.12 0.00 -36.50
N LEU A 187 0.60 -1.14 -36.95
CA LEU A 187 -0.21 -2.05 -36.13
C LEU A 187 0.66 -2.83 -35.13
N ALA A 188 1.84 -3.29 -35.55
CA ALA A 188 2.81 -3.90 -34.64
C ALA A 188 3.21 -2.91 -33.52
N ARG A 189 3.48 -1.65 -33.87
CA ARG A 189 3.79 -0.59 -32.91
C ARG A 189 2.63 -0.29 -31.97
N SER A 190 1.39 -0.16 -32.46
CA SER A 190 0.23 0.10 -31.60
C SER A 190 -0.02 -1.04 -30.59
N LYS A 191 0.12 -2.30 -31.03
CA LYS A 191 0.07 -3.48 -30.14
C LYS A 191 1.18 -3.44 -29.10
N LEU A 192 2.40 -3.10 -29.51
CA LEU A 192 3.55 -2.96 -28.62
C LEU A 192 3.28 -1.91 -27.53
N LEU A 193 2.81 -0.71 -27.91
CA LEU A 193 2.45 0.37 -26.99
C LEU A 193 1.38 -0.09 -25.98
N ALA A 194 0.34 -0.78 -26.45
CA ALA A 194 -0.72 -1.29 -25.58
C ALA A 194 -0.20 -2.34 -24.57
N LEU A 195 0.72 -3.22 -24.99
CA LEU A 195 1.32 -4.22 -24.10
C LEU A 195 2.21 -3.57 -23.03
N TRP A 196 3.04 -2.59 -23.40
CA TRP A 196 3.85 -1.83 -22.44
C TRP A 196 3.00 -1.03 -21.46
N ARG A 197 1.91 -0.43 -21.92
CA ARG A 197 0.93 0.24 -21.04
C ARG A 197 0.35 -0.73 -20.02
N LYS A 198 -0.12 -1.91 -20.47
CA LYS A 198 -0.65 -2.96 -19.58
C LYS A 198 0.41 -3.46 -18.59
N LEU A 199 1.67 -3.61 -19.01
CA LEU A 199 2.77 -3.99 -18.13
C LEU A 199 3.02 -2.92 -17.05
N ALA A 200 3.15 -1.65 -17.46
CA ALA A 200 3.37 -0.52 -16.57
C ALA A 200 2.21 -0.31 -15.59
N GLU A 201 0.98 -0.69 -15.96
CA GLU A 201 -0.15 -0.73 -15.03
C GLU A 201 -0.06 -1.86 -14.00
N LYS A 202 0.53 -3.01 -14.32
CA LYS A 202 0.69 -4.10 -13.34
C LYS A 202 1.87 -3.89 -12.40
N ILE A 203 2.85 -3.09 -12.82
CA ILE A 203 4.09 -2.91 -12.07
C ILE A 203 3.87 -2.17 -10.74
N MET A 204 4.65 -2.59 -9.73
CA MET A 204 4.66 -2.01 -8.40
C MET A 204 5.96 -1.24 -8.22
N PRO A 205 5.97 0.09 -8.46
CA PRO A 205 7.21 0.83 -8.66
C PRO A 205 8.13 0.79 -7.42
N PRO A 206 9.45 0.91 -7.58
CA PRO A 206 10.35 0.96 -6.45
C PRO A 206 10.08 2.18 -5.56
N LEU A 207 10.36 2.04 -4.27
CA LEU A 207 10.34 3.14 -3.32
C LEU A 207 11.73 3.80 -3.23
N PRO A 208 11.77 5.09 -2.85
CA PRO A 208 13.01 5.72 -2.40
C PRO A 208 13.65 4.91 -1.26
N VAL A 209 14.97 4.80 -1.28
CA VAL A 209 15.74 3.98 -0.33
C VAL A 209 15.49 4.42 1.12
N SER A 210 15.36 5.73 1.36
CA SER A 210 15.09 6.30 2.69
C SER A 210 13.74 5.84 3.26
N GLU A 211 12.69 5.85 2.44
CA GLU A 211 11.35 5.41 2.85
C GLU A 211 11.27 3.91 3.04
N TRP A 212 11.91 3.14 2.16
CA TRP A 212 11.93 1.69 2.28
C TRP A 212 12.69 1.22 3.52
N LYS A 213 13.84 1.84 3.84
CA LYS A 213 14.58 1.60 5.08
C LYS A 213 13.74 1.97 6.31
N ARG A 214 13.00 3.09 6.25
CA ARG A 214 12.09 3.50 7.32
C ARG A 214 11.01 2.44 7.58
N LEU A 215 10.40 1.87 6.54
CA LEU A 215 9.44 0.77 6.68
C LEU A 215 10.08 -0.47 7.30
N ARG A 216 11.26 -0.87 6.82
CA ARG A 216 12.04 -1.99 7.38
C ARG A 216 12.30 -1.80 8.87
N ASN A 217 12.76 -0.62 9.28
CA ASN A 217 13.06 -0.30 10.68
C ASN A 217 11.82 -0.37 11.58
N ILE A 218 10.67 0.07 11.08
CA ILE A 218 9.39 -0.05 11.81
C ILE A 218 9.01 -1.53 12.03
N ILE A 219 9.19 -2.36 11.01
CA ILE A 219 8.86 -3.80 11.07
C ILE A 219 9.80 -4.52 12.04
N GLN A 220 11.11 -4.25 11.94
CA GLN A 220 12.13 -4.78 12.85
C GLN A 220 11.95 -4.29 14.29
N GLY A 221 11.14 -3.26 14.52
CA GLY A 221 10.86 -2.72 15.85
C GLY A 221 11.97 -1.84 16.41
N THR A 222 12.96 -1.45 15.59
CA THR A 222 14.02 -0.51 15.99
C THR A 222 13.45 0.88 16.27
N VAL A 223 12.39 1.27 15.57
CA VAL A 223 11.65 2.51 15.84
C VAL A 223 10.41 2.20 16.67
N GLN A 224 10.45 2.58 17.95
CA GLN A 224 9.32 2.43 18.87
C GLN A 224 8.33 3.61 18.74
N ALA A 225 7.04 3.32 18.97
CA ALA A 225 5.93 4.24 19.20
C ALA A 225 5.39 5.15 18.05
N GLN A 226 6.17 5.60 17.07
CA GLN A 226 5.71 6.70 16.18
C GLN A 226 4.77 6.32 15.01
N TRP A 227 4.49 5.03 14.81
CA TRP A 227 3.78 4.52 13.63
C TRP A 227 2.36 4.03 13.90
N LEU A 228 1.94 3.93 15.16
CA LEU A 228 0.54 3.65 15.51
C LEU A 228 -0.34 4.88 15.22
N PRO A 229 -1.63 4.68 14.87
CA PRO A 229 -2.59 5.77 14.86
C PRO A 229 -2.60 6.49 16.22
N PRO A 230 -2.43 7.82 16.27
CA PRO A 230 -2.52 8.56 17.53
C PRO A 230 -3.94 8.44 18.11
N PRO A 231 -4.08 8.52 19.45
CA PRO A 231 -5.40 8.52 20.08
C PRO A 231 -6.23 9.72 19.58
N ARG A 232 -7.54 9.52 19.43
CA ARG A 232 -8.44 10.63 19.07
C ARG A 232 -8.49 11.63 20.24
N ARG A 233 -8.60 12.92 19.92
CA ARG A 233 -8.82 13.96 20.94
C ARG A 233 -10.12 13.67 21.69
N ALA A 234 -10.09 13.80 23.01
CA ALA A 234 -11.31 13.77 23.82
C ALA A 234 -12.23 14.91 23.38
N LEU A 235 -13.53 14.65 23.32
CA LEU A 235 -14.50 15.72 23.16
C LEU A 235 -14.47 16.60 24.41
N ALA A 236 -14.60 17.91 24.23
CA ALA A 236 -14.99 18.78 25.30
C ALA A 236 -16.36 18.30 25.78
N LYS A 237 -16.41 17.74 27.00
CA LYS A 237 -17.68 17.48 27.68
C LYS A 237 -18.20 18.86 28.06
N GLY A 238 -19.38 19.23 27.54
CA GLY A 238 -20.07 20.42 28.05
C GLY A 238 -20.28 20.24 29.56
N ILE A 239 -20.20 21.34 30.31
CA ILE A 239 -20.39 21.35 31.76
C ILE A 239 -21.81 20.87 32.13
N LEU A 240 -22.76 21.05 31.21
CA LEU A 240 -24.09 20.46 31.31
C LEU A 240 -24.02 19.00 30.84
N GLU A 241 -24.24 18.06 31.76
CA GLU A 241 -24.55 16.68 31.43
C GLU A 241 -25.81 16.67 30.58
N VAL A 242 -25.65 16.76 29.26
CA VAL A 242 -26.72 16.45 28.32
C VAL A 242 -26.96 14.96 28.50
N VAL A 243 -27.94 14.62 29.33
CA VAL A 243 -28.56 13.30 29.39
C VAL A 243 -28.74 12.88 27.93
N PRO A 244 -28.16 11.75 27.50
CA PRO A 244 -28.32 11.31 26.12
C PRO A 244 -29.82 11.31 25.82
N PRO A 245 -30.27 11.96 24.73
CA PRO A 245 -31.69 12.05 24.44
C PRO A 245 -32.27 10.63 24.50
N ALA A 246 -33.44 10.50 25.12
CA ALA A 246 -34.13 9.23 25.23
C ALA A 246 -34.10 8.51 23.88
N ARG A 247 -33.87 7.19 23.92
CA ARG A 247 -33.85 6.33 22.72
C ARG A 247 -35.17 6.50 21.96
N ASN A 248 -35.17 7.36 20.94
CA ASN A 248 -36.32 7.55 20.07
C ASN A 248 -36.35 6.41 19.06
N TRP A 249 -37.03 5.31 19.40
CA TRP A 249 -37.34 4.26 18.44
C TRP A 249 -38.35 4.80 17.43
N ASP A 250 -37.87 5.06 16.20
CA ASP A 250 -38.71 5.43 15.06
C ASP A 250 -39.47 4.20 14.50
N TRP A 251 -40.47 3.73 15.25
CA TRP A 251 -41.29 2.58 14.87
C TRP A 251 -42.05 2.83 13.55
N LYS A 252 -42.40 4.08 13.26
CA LYS A 252 -43.12 4.49 12.04
C LYS A 252 -42.30 4.17 10.79
N ALA A 253 -40.98 4.37 10.83
CA ALA A 253 -40.11 3.99 9.73
C ALA A 253 -40.14 2.47 9.44
N TYR A 254 -40.21 1.63 10.48
CA TYR A 254 -40.30 0.16 10.32
C TYR A 254 -41.68 -0.31 9.87
N ALA A 255 -42.75 0.41 10.21
CA ALA A 255 -44.10 0.10 9.73
C ALA A 255 -44.27 0.40 8.23
N VAL A 256 -43.63 1.46 7.73
CA VAL A 256 -43.82 1.94 6.34
C VAL A 256 -42.78 1.38 5.37
N LYS A 257 -41.53 1.17 5.81
CA LYS A 257 -40.42 0.79 4.93
C LYS A 257 -39.92 -0.61 5.25
N PRO A 258 -39.39 -1.35 4.27
CA PRO A 258 -38.77 -2.63 4.54
C PRO A 258 -37.60 -2.46 5.51
N VAL A 259 -37.50 -3.39 6.46
CA VAL A 259 -36.47 -3.41 7.53
C VAL A 259 -35.07 -3.19 6.96
N ALA A 260 -34.75 -3.84 5.83
CA ALA A 260 -33.44 -3.72 5.17
C ALA A 260 -33.09 -2.28 4.74
N ALA A 261 -34.08 -1.45 4.40
CA ALA A 261 -33.87 -0.05 4.02
C ALA A 261 -33.65 0.84 5.25
N VAL A 262 -34.42 0.63 6.32
CA VAL A 262 -34.30 1.34 7.59
C VAL A 262 -32.95 1.03 8.25
N ASP A 263 -32.60 -0.25 8.32
CA ASP A 263 -31.38 -0.74 8.99
C ASP A 263 -30.12 -0.63 8.14
N ARG A 264 -30.22 -0.19 6.88
CA ARG A 264 -29.06 -0.17 5.96
C ARG A 264 -27.85 0.56 6.55
N GLN A 265 -28.09 1.66 7.27
CA GLN A 265 -27.04 2.46 7.89
C GLN A 265 -26.57 1.87 9.23
N ALA A 266 -27.47 1.25 10.00
CA ALA A 266 -27.18 0.60 11.28
C ALA A 266 -26.57 -0.81 11.13
N ASN A 267 -26.69 -1.42 9.95
CA ASN A 267 -26.15 -2.74 9.62
C ASN A 267 -24.67 -2.82 10.03
N ARG A 268 -24.31 -3.87 10.76
CA ARG A 268 -22.97 -4.12 11.33
C ARG A 268 -21.83 -3.91 10.32
N ARG A 269 -22.04 -4.22 9.04
CA ARG A 269 -21.04 -4.01 7.97
C ARG A 269 -20.88 -2.53 7.59
N ASN A 270 -21.98 -1.77 7.57
CA ASN A 270 -22.00 -0.37 7.17
C ASN A 270 -21.78 0.59 8.35
N LYS A 271 -21.93 0.11 9.58
CA LYS A 271 -21.83 0.89 10.82
C LYS A 271 -20.54 1.68 10.97
N LEU A 272 -19.40 1.13 10.52
CA LEU A 272 -18.12 1.87 10.51
C LEU A 272 -18.08 3.00 9.47
N LEU A 273 -18.81 2.86 8.36
CA LEU A 273 -18.90 3.85 7.29
C LEU A 273 -19.92 4.95 7.59
N SER A 274 -21.08 4.56 8.13
CA SER A 274 -22.18 5.47 8.46
C SER A 274 -21.91 6.21 9.76
N GLY A 275 -21.26 5.55 10.72
CA GLY A 275 -21.16 6.03 12.10
C GLY A 275 -22.51 6.02 12.84
N ALA A 276 -23.53 5.36 12.28
CA ALA A 276 -24.83 5.20 12.94
C ALA A 276 -24.66 4.33 14.19
N LEU A 277 -25.34 4.68 15.29
CA LEU A 277 -25.54 3.71 16.37
C LEU A 277 -26.89 3.06 16.16
N ASP A 278 -27.00 1.85 16.67
CA ASP A 278 -28.29 1.18 16.73
C ASP A 278 -29.03 1.69 17.96
N ASP A 279 -29.85 2.71 17.74
CA ASP A 279 -30.69 3.29 18.78
C ASP A 279 -31.94 2.40 19.04
N ASN A 280 -32.18 1.37 18.20
CA ASN A 280 -33.37 0.52 18.23
C ASN A 280 -33.15 -0.84 18.91
N SER A 281 -31.91 -1.37 18.94
CA SER A 281 -31.62 -2.65 19.62
C SER A 281 -31.20 -2.44 21.08
N PRO A 282 -31.71 -3.21 22.07
CA PRO A 282 -31.30 -3.11 23.47
C PRO A 282 -29.78 -3.11 23.66
N SER A 283 -29.07 -3.94 22.91
CA SER A 283 -27.61 -3.97 22.83
C SER A 283 -27.13 -3.45 21.48
N ASP A 284 -26.33 -2.39 21.47
CA ASP A 284 -25.73 -1.83 20.24
C ASP A 284 -24.67 -2.82 19.67
N PRO A 285 -24.95 -3.59 18.60
CA PRO A 285 -24.06 -4.67 18.19
C PRO A 285 -22.74 -4.10 17.65
N GLN A 286 -21.61 -4.70 18.03
CA GLN A 286 -20.31 -4.26 17.53
C GLN A 286 -20.24 -4.44 16.00
N PRO A 287 -19.66 -3.45 15.28
CA PRO A 287 -19.46 -3.56 13.84
C PRO A 287 -18.64 -4.79 13.48
N THR A 288 -18.97 -5.43 12.37
CA THR A 288 -18.15 -6.52 11.82
C THR A 288 -16.88 -5.95 11.20
N GLY A 289 -15.73 -6.63 11.40
CA GLY A 289 -14.45 -6.21 10.84
C GLY A 289 -13.80 -5.02 11.56
N CYS A 290 -14.33 -4.58 12.71
CA CYS A 290 -13.63 -3.61 13.55
C CYS A 290 -12.53 -4.29 14.34
N HIS A 291 -11.30 -3.80 14.21
CA HIS A 291 -10.16 -4.26 14.98
C HIS A 291 -9.60 -3.12 15.83
N LYS A 292 -9.28 -3.42 17.09
CA LYS A 292 -8.40 -2.55 17.87
C LYS A 292 -7.00 -2.67 17.27
N TYR A 293 -6.43 -1.58 16.77
CA TYR A 293 -5.06 -1.58 16.26
C TYR A 293 -4.09 -1.95 17.38
N LYS A 294 -3.62 -3.20 17.35
CA LYS A 294 -2.53 -3.67 18.22
C LYS A 294 -1.21 -3.43 17.48
N PRO A 295 -0.09 -3.22 18.20
CA PRO A 295 1.21 -3.11 17.56
C PRO A 295 1.50 -4.28 16.59
N ARG A 296 1.18 -5.51 17.00
CA ARG A 296 1.36 -6.71 16.18
C ARG A 296 0.55 -6.69 14.88
N SER A 297 -0.73 -6.33 14.92
CA SER A 297 -1.59 -6.36 13.72
C SER A 297 -1.14 -5.32 12.70
N PHE A 298 -0.73 -4.15 13.19
CA PHE A 298 -0.30 -3.08 12.32
C PHE A 298 1.14 -3.29 11.80
N ARG A 299 2.06 -3.90 12.57
CA ARG A 299 3.35 -4.40 12.04
C ARG A 299 3.15 -5.41 10.92
N ARG A 300 2.23 -6.36 11.06
CA ARG A 300 1.91 -7.33 10.00
C ARG A 300 1.40 -6.65 8.72
N MET A 301 0.54 -5.65 8.86
CA MET A 301 0.07 -4.87 7.71
C MET A 301 1.22 -4.10 7.05
N LEU A 302 2.10 -3.45 7.84
CA LEU A 302 3.26 -2.77 7.28
C LEU A 302 4.26 -3.74 6.64
N ALA A 303 4.46 -4.91 7.23
CA ALA A 303 5.26 -5.99 6.68
C ALA A 303 4.73 -6.46 5.33
N GLU A 304 3.42 -6.64 5.21
CA GLU A 304 2.77 -6.94 3.93
C GLU A 304 3.08 -5.83 2.91
N VAL A 305 2.86 -4.56 3.25
CA VAL A 305 3.14 -3.44 2.34
C VAL A 305 4.62 -3.37 1.97
N TRP A 306 5.53 -3.65 2.92
CA TRP A 306 6.96 -3.67 2.68
C TRP A 306 7.37 -4.82 1.76
N ARG A 307 6.75 -6.00 1.89
CA ARG A 307 6.92 -7.12 0.95
C ARG A 307 6.50 -6.78 -0.47
N LEU A 308 5.46 -5.94 -0.62
CA LEU A 308 5.03 -5.40 -1.91
C LEU A 308 5.96 -4.31 -2.47
N SER A 309 7.00 -3.92 -1.73
CA SER A 309 7.86 -2.79 -2.08
C SER A 309 9.28 -3.24 -2.35
N ALA A 310 9.85 -2.71 -3.43
CA ALA A 310 11.25 -2.88 -3.78
C ALA A 310 12.01 -1.57 -3.59
N THR A 311 13.33 -1.68 -3.45
CA THR A 311 14.25 -0.59 -3.81
C THR A 311 15.03 -0.97 -5.04
N MET A 312 15.44 0.05 -5.78
CA MET A 312 16.20 -0.09 -7.00
C MET A 312 17.38 0.85 -6.92
N LYS A 313 18.58 0.32 -7.13
CA LYS A 313 19.83 1.08 -7.20
C LYS A 313 20.60 0.66 -8.45
N GLN A 314 21.29 1.60 -9.07
CA GLN A 314 22.23 1.26 -10.11
C GLN A 314 23.42 0.53 -9.48
N LYS A 315 23.91 -0.52 -10.15
CA LYS A 315 25.12 -1.23 -9.69
C LYS A 315 26.34 -0.32 -9.84
N PRO A 316 27.35 -0.42 -8.95
CA PRO A 316 28.58 0.39 -9.03
C PRO A 316 29.37 0.14 -10.32
N THR A 317 29.18 -1.03 -10.94
CA THR A 317 29.76 -1.40 -12.24
C THR A 317 29.12 -0.67 -13.43
N GLY A 318 28.14 0.21 -13.21
CA GLY A 318 27.42 0.98 -14.23
C GLY A 318 26.44 0.16 -15.07
N LYS A 319 26.66 -1.15 -15.21
CA LYS A 319 25.80 -2.08 -15.97
C LYS A 319 24.79 -2.77 -15.07
N GLY A 320 23.52 -2.37 -15.22
CA GLY A 320 22.37 -3.03 -14.63
C GLY A 320 21.94 -2.51 -13.26
N TRP A 321 20.87 -3.12 -12.76
CA TRP A 321 20.13 -2.66 -11.60
C TRP A 321 20.14 -3.70 -10.49
N ASP A 322 20.42 -3.26 -9.27
CA ASP A 322 20.22 -4.06 -8.07
C ASP A 322 18.81 -3.77 -7.51
N ILE A 323 17.98 -4.82 -7.47
CA ILE A 323 16.58 -4.72 -7.05
C ILE A 323 16.40 -5.62 -5.85
N THR A 324 16.12 -5.00 -4.70
CA THR A 324 15.89 -5.71 -3.45
C THR A 324 14.44 -5.56 -3.04
N TRP A 325 13.74 -6.69 -2.92
CA TRP A 325 12.37 -6.74 -2.41
C TRP A 325 12.38 -6.89 -0.89
N GLY A 326 11.35 -6.36 -0.23
CA GLY A 326 11.15 -6.59 1.20
C GLY A 326 10.90 -8.07 1.48
N ARG A 327 11.93 -8.85 1.79
CA ARG A 327 11.77 -10.21 2.30
C ARG A 327 11.98 -10.17 3.80
N GLU A 328 11.01 -10.65 4.56
CA GLU A 328 11.31 -11.07 5.93
C GLU A 328 12.18 -12.31 5.79
N THR A 329 13.40 -12.25 6.33
CA THR A 329 14.13 -13.46 6.66
C THR A 329 13.25 -14.21 7.65
N MET A 330 12.49 -15.20 7.17
CA MET A 330 11.88 -16.18 8.06
C MET A 330 13.03 -16.99 8.64
N LEU A 331 13.69 -16.43 9.64
CA LEU A 331 14.45 -17.24 10.56
C LEU A 331 13.38 -18.02 11.33
N PRO A 332 13.34 -19.36 11.23
CA PRO A 332 12.45 -20.13 12.08
C PRO A 332 12.71 -19.71 13.52
N ALA A 333 11.64 -19.55 14.31
CA ALA A 333 11.80 -19.25 15.72
C ALA A 333 12.72 -20.32 16.30
N SER A 334 13.80 -19.90 16.97
CA SER A 334 14.70 -20.84 17.62
C SER A 334 13.85 -21.68 18.58
N PRO A 335 13.89 -23.02 18.50
CA PRO A 335 13.02 -23.85 19.30
C PRO A 335 13.25 -23.54 20.78
N MET A 336 12.17 -23.35 21.53
CA MET A 336 12.24 -23.21 22.98
C MET A 336 12.74 -24.53 23.59
N GLY A 337 13.40 -24.49 24.75
CA GLY A 337 13.96 -25.68 25.41
C GLY A 337 12.93 -26.81 25.59
N ARG A 338 11.67 -26.48 25.87
CA ARG A 338 10.56 -27.45 25.96
C ARG A 338 10.16 -28.09 24.62
N SER A 339 10.22 -27.33 23.52
CA SER A 339 9.97 -27.91 22.19
C SER A 339 11.13 -28.80 21.73
N LEU A 340 12.36 -28.56 22.20
CA LEU A 340 13.49 -29.46 21.96
C LEU A 340 13.29 -30.83 22.63
N GLU A 341 12.66 -30.88 23.80
CA GLU A 341 12.34 -32.14 24.49
C GLU A 341 11.43 -33.04 23.66
N PHE A 342 10.47 -32.47 22.93
CA PHE A 342 9.57 -33.21 22.04
C PHE A 342 10.27 -33.87 20.85
N PHE A 343 11.41 -33.33 20.41
CA PHE A 343 12.18 -33.86 19.27
C PHE A 343 13.39 -34.71 19.69
N LYS A 344 13.59 -34.99 20.99
CA LYS A 344 14.70 -35.84 21.46
C LYS A 344 14.59 -37.28 20.99
N ASP A 345 13.37 -37.77 20.80
CA ASP A 345 13.08 -39.15 20.40
C ASP A 345 12.90 -39.30 18.88
N TYR A 346 13.03 -38.20 18.12
CA TYR A 346 12.96 -38.26 16.67
C TYR A 346 14.33 -38.72 16.14
N PRO A 347 14.42 -39.85 15.41
CA PRO A 347 15.67 -40.24 14.79
C PRO A 347 16.10 -39.15 13.81
N ASP A 348 17.33 -38.64 13.99
CA ASP A 348 17.93 -37.72 13.03
C ASP A 348 17.89 -38.39 11.65
N PRO A 349 17.41 -37.71 10.59
CA PRO A 349 17.50 -38.27 9.25
C PRO A 349 18.99 -38.43 8.93
N GLU A 350 19.44 -39.68 8.89
CA GLU A 350 20.81 -40.05 8.55
C GLU A 350 21.19 -39.40 7.21
N GLY A 351 22.12 -38.44 7.24
CA GLY A 351 22.62 -37.78 6.02
C GLY A 351 23.30 -36.42 6.19
N GLY A 352 23.29 -35.79 7.36
CA GLY A 352 23.87 -34.46 7.59
C GLY A 352 25.34 -34.45 8.05
N ASN A 353 26.28 -34.72 7.14
CA ASN A 353 27.71 -34.34 7.15
C ASN A 353 28.37 -33.97 8.52
N LYS A 354 29.01 -34.96 9.18
CA LYS A 354 29.66 -34.88 10.50
C LYS A 354 31.02 -34.15 10.54
N ASN A 355 31.29 -33.18 9.66
CA ASN A 355 32.58 -32.46 9.62
C ASN A 355 32.50 -31.02 10.12
N ARG A 356 32.02 -30.82 11.35
CA ARG A 356 32.32 -29.60 12.12
C ARG A 356 32.88 -29.98 13.48
N LYS A 357 34.21 -30.14 13.53
CA LYS A 357 34.99 -30.19 14.78
C LYS A 357 34.74 -28.89 15.56
N GLN A 358 34.04 -29.00 16.69
CA GLN A 358 34.06 -27.96 17.72
C GLN A 358 35.35 -28.08 18.54
N PRO A 359 35.95 -26.97 19.02
CA PRO A 359 37.15 -27.02 19.84
C PRO A 359 36.85 -27.51 21.26
N PRO A 360 37.81 -28.15 21.96
CA PRO A 360 37.56 -28.77 23.25
C PRO A 360 37.39 -27.71 24.35
N ARG A 361 36.28 -27.81 25.09
CA ARG A 361 36.06 -27.09 26.35
C ARG A 361 36.91 -27.73 27.45
N ARG A 362 37.90 -26.99 27.97
CA ARG A 362 38.71 -27.37 29.14
C ARG A 362 37.84 -27.49 30.41
N GLY A 363 37.92 -28.69 30.99
CA GLY A 363 37.90 -29.09 32.40
C GLY A 363 37.30 -28.16 33.47
N LYS A 364 36.24 -28.68 34.11
CA LYS A 364 35.88 -28.38 35.50
C LYS A 364 36.99 -28.85 36.45
N HIS A 365 37.47 -27.98 37.35
CA HIS A 365 37.96 -28.41 38.66
C HIS A 365 36.86 -28.19 39.69
N ARG A 366 36.44 -29.29 40.32
CA ARG A 366 35.69 -29.35 41.58
C ARG A 366 36.68 -29.60 42.71
N GLY A 367 36.35 -29.08 43.88
CA GLY A 367 36.93 -29.45 45.18
C GLY A 367 37.20 -28.18 46.00
N ALA A 368 36.83 -28.06 47.26
CA ALA A 368 36.04 -28.89 48.16
C ALA A 368 35.61 -27.97 49.30
N ALA A 369 34.46 -28.25 49.90
CA ALA A 369 34.06 -27.66 51.17
C ALA A 369 34.97 -28.16 52.29
N LYS A 370 35.37 -27.27 53.22
CA LYS A 370 35.59 -27.62 54.63
C LYS A 370 35.23 -26.43 55.52
N ARG A 371 34.49 -26.79 56.57
CA ARG A 371 34.00 -25.97 57.68
C ARG A 371 35.16 -25.45 58.53
N SER A 372 35.06 -24.20 58.97
CA SER A 372 35.02 -23.75 60.38
C SER A 372 34.83 -22.25 60.41
#